data_AF-A0A0F9CNZ1-F1
#
_entry.id   AF-A0A0F9CNZ1-F1
#
_cell.length_a   1.000
_cell.length_b   1.000
_cell.length_c   1.000
_cell.angle_alpha   90.00
_cell.angle_beta   90.00
_cell.angle_gamma   90.00
#
_symmetry.space_group_name_H-M   'P 1'
#
loop_
_entity.id
_entity.type
_entity.pdbx_description
1 polymer ?
#
loop_
_entity_poly.entity_id
_entity_poly.type
_entity_poly.pdbx_seq_one_letter_code
_entity_poly.pdbx_strand_id
1 'polypeptide(L)' 'AVMVTSVQIEKFRKKQSLSREELAVKVGVSAQTIWRWEHGGTIPEPERRLLTQVMERREVAE' A
#
# COMPACT_ATOMS: atom_id res chain seq x y z
N ALA A 1 -13.25 11.16 -1.35
CA ALA A 1 -11.91 10.71 -0.93
C ALA A 1 -11.81 9.22 -1.20
N VAL A 2 -10.79 8.77 -1.95
CA VAL A 2 -10.56 7.34 -2.14
C VAL A 2 -10.14 6.75 -0.79
N MET A 3 -10.99 5.93 -0.20
CA MET A 3 -10.67 5.24 1.05
C MET A 3 -9.87 3.98 0.73
N VAL A 4 -8.57 4.00 1.01
CA VAL A 4 -7.76 2.78 1.06
C VAL A 4 -7.87 2.17 2.45
N THR A 5 -8.31 0.92 2.50
CA THR A 5 -8.46 0.12 3.71
C THR A 5 -7.29 -0.83 3.90
N SER A 6 -7.05 -1.25 5.14
CA SER A 6 -6.04 -2.25 5.51
C SER A 6 -6.11 -3.53 4.66
N VAL A 7 -7.33 -4.01 4.40
CA VAL A 7 -7.59 -5.21 3.58
C VAL A 7 -7.18 -5.00 2.12
N GLN A 8 -7.40 -3.80 1.57
CA GLN A 8 -7.00 -3.51 0.19
C GLN A 8 -5.48 -3.50 0.03
N ILE A 9 -4.75 -3.01 1.04
CA ILE A 9 -3.27 -3.01 1.04
C ILE A 9 -2.75 -4.43 0.98
N GLU A 10 -3.25 -5.29 1.87
CA GLU A 10 -2.81 -6.69 1.95
C GLU A 10 -3.13 -7.45 0.66
N LYS A 11 -4.35 -7.29 0.13
CA LYS A 11 -4.78 -7.93 -1.11
C LYS A 11 -3.94 -7.49 -2.29
N PHE A 12 -3.67 -6.19 -2.43
CA PHE A 12 -2.80 -5.66 -3.48
C PHE A 12 -1.40 -6.24 -3.38
N ARG A 13 -0.81 -6.19 -2.18
CA ARG A 13 0.53 -6.72 -1.93
C ARG A 13 0.64 -8.20 -2.31
N LYS A 14 -0.33 -9.02 -1.89
CA LYS A 14 -0.39 -10.46 -2.22
C LYS A 14 -0.64 -10.71 -3.71
N LYS A 15 -1.55 -9.97 -4.35
CA LYS A 15 -1.83 -10.07 -5.81
C LYS A 15 -0.59 -9.77 -6.64
N GLN A 16 0.25 -8.86 -6.16
CA GLN A 16 1.49 -8.45 -6.81
C GLN A 16 2.72 -9.25 -6.35
N SER A 17 2.55 -10.30 -5.53
CA SER A 17 3.63 -11.08 -4.93
C SER A 17 4.72 -10.23 -4.24
N LEU A 18 4.32 -9.10 -3.66
CA LEU A 18 5.22 -8.18 -2.96
C LEU A 18 5.40 -8.63 -1.50
N SER A 19 6.62 -8.49 -0.98
CA SER A 19 6.84 -8.50 0.46
C SER A 19 6.40 -7.14 1.05
N ARG A 20 6.34 -7.05 2.38
CA ARG A 20 6.06 -5.77 3.06
C ARG A 20 7.18 -4.76 2.83
N GLU A 21 8.42 -5.24 2.78
CA GLU A 21 9.59 -4.43 2.45
C GLU A 21 9.52 -3.89 1.02
N GLU A 22 9.17 -4.74 0.06
CA GLU A 22 9.03 -4.33 -1.35
C GLU A 22 7.95 -3.25 -1.53
N LEU A 23 6.80 -3.38 -0.85
CA LEU A 23 5.77 -2.35 -0.87
C LEU A 23 6.23 -1.07 -0.17
N ALA A 24 6.93 -1.21 0.96
CA ALA A 24 7.43 -0.08 1.73
C ALA A 24 8.44 0.76 0.93
N VAL A 25 9.36 0.11 0.21
CA VAL A 25 10.32 0.79 -0.69
C VAL A 25 9.59 1.60 -1.77
N LYS A 26 8.52 1.05 -2.36
CA LYS A 26 7.74 1.75 -3.39
C LYS A 26 7.02 2.99 -2.87
N VAL A 27 6.58 2.96 -1.61
CA VAL A 27 5.85 4.04 -0.96
C VAL A 27 6.82 5.02 -0.27
N GLY A 28 8.06 4.63 -0.02
CA GLY A 28 9.06 5.43 0.70
C GLY A 28 8.90 5.38 2.23
N VAL A 29 8.39 4.28 2.78
CA VAL A 29 8.20 4.09 4.23
C VAL A 29 8.92 2.83 4.73
N SER A 30 8.83 2.56 6.03
CA SER A 30 9.35 1.32 6.62
C SER A 30 8.38 0.14 6.44
N ALA A 31 8.89 -1.09 6.42
CA ALA A 31 8.06 -2.30 6.38
C ALA A 31 7.12 -2.41 7.60
N GLN A 32 7.54 -1.89 8.75
CA GLN A 32 6.72 -1.81 9.97
C GLN A 32 5.52 -0.88 9.77
N THR A 33 5.71 0.23 9.04
CA THR A 33 4.62 1.14 8.66
C THR A 33 3.56 0.42 7.82
N ILE A 34 3.98 -0.36 6.82
CA ILE A 34 3.07 -1.19 6.00
C ILE A 34 2.32 -2.20 6.86
N TRP A 35 3.03 -2.91 7.75
CA TRP A 35 2.39 -3.87 8.67
C TRP A 35 1.32 -3.19 9.53
N ARG A 36 1.59 -2.00 10.09
CA ARG A 36 0.62 -1.23 10.88
C ARG A 36 -0.62 -0.88 10.05
N TRP A 37 -0.43 -0.45 8.80
CA TRP A 37 -1.56 -0.13 7.92
C TRP A 37 -2.40 -1.36 7.55
N GLU A 38 -1.76 -2.52 7.31
CA GLU A 38 -2.46 -3.80 7.09
C GLU A 38 -3.24 -4.27 8.33
N HIS A 39 -2.88 -3.81 9.54
CA HIS A 39 -3.56 -4.16 10.80
C HIS A 39 -4.52 -3.07 11.31
N GLY A 40 -4.90 -2.11 10.45
CA GLY A 40 -5.89 -1.08 10.80
C GLY A 40 -5.31 0.19 11.42
N GLY A 41 -4.00 0.38 11.35
CA GLY A 41 -3.36 1.64 11.73
C GLY A 41 -3.76 2.80 10.81
N THR A 42 -3.77 4.02 11.37
CA THR A 42 -4.05 5.24 10.62
C THR A 42 -2.98 5.50 9.55
N ILE A 43 -3.43 5.76 8.33
CA ILE A 43 -2.57 6.11 7.19
C ILE A 43 -2.61 7.64 7.04
N PRO A 44 -1.48 8.33 7.22
CA PRO A 44 -1.39 9.77 6.97
C PRO A 44 -1.72 10.09 5.50
N GLU A 45 -2.25 11.28 5.24
CA GLU A 45 -2.67 11.67 3.88
C GLU A 45 -1.56 11.65 2.80
N PRO A 46 -0.31 12.05 3.04
CA PRO A 46 0.74 12.00 2.02
C PRO A 46 0.99 10.56 1.58
N GLU A 47 1.18 9.66 2.53
CA GLU A 47 1.41 8.24 2.30
C GLU A 47 0.20 7.56 1.66
N ARG A 48 -1.02 7.97 2.05
CA ARG A 48 -2.25 7.48 1.42
C ARG A 48 -2.26 7.80 -0.07
N ARG A 49 -1.88 9.02 -0.46
CA ARG A 49 -1.80 9.40 -1.88
C ARG A 49 -0.78 8.56 -2.63
N LEU A 50 0.43 8.40 -2.08
CA LEU A 50 1.47 7.57 -2.69
C LEU A 50 1.04 6.11 -2.84
N LEU A 51 0.40 5.56 -1.81
CA LEU A 51 -0.10 4.19 -1.82
C LEU A 51 -1.17 4.01 -2.91
N THR A 52 -2.15 4.93 -3.00
CA THR A 52 -3.16 4.91 -4.07
C THR A 52 -2.49 4.98 -5.45
N GLN A 53 -1.52 5.87 -5.65
CA GLN A 53 -0.77 5.96 -6.90
C GLN A 53 -0.03 4.66 -7.24
N VAL A 54 0.62 4.02 -6.27
CA VAL A 54 1.32 2.73 -6.46
C VAL A 54 0.34 1.62 -6.85
N MET A 55 -0.85 1.63 -6.25
CA MET A 55 -1.91 0.66 -6.55
C MET A 55 -2.50 0.87 -7.95
N GLU A 56 -2.77 2.12 -8.35
CA GLU A 56 -3.35 2.48 -9.65
C GLU A 56 -2.38 2.32 -10.83
N ARG A 57 -1.08 2.60 -10.63
CA ARG A 57 -0.08 2.57 -11.71
C ARG A 57 0.14 1.20 -12.36
N ARG A 58 -0.34 0.13 -11.72
CA ARG A 58 -0.09 -1.26 -12.13
C ARG A 58 -1.31 -1.96 -12.74
N GLU A 59 -2.50 -1.34 -12.71
CA GLU A 59 -3.69 -1.89 -13.38
C GLU A 59 -3.67 -1.68 -14.90
N VAL A 60 -2.73 -0.89 -15.44
CA VAL A 60 -2.64 -0.55 -16.88
C VAL A 60 -1.70 -1.45 -17.68
N ALA A 61 -1.29 -2.59 -17.12
CA ALA A 61 -0.33 -3.51 -17.76
C ALA A 61 -0.97 -4.83 -18.20
N GLU A 62 -2.26 -4.83 -18.50
CA GLU A 62 -2.98 -5.93 -19.16
C GLU A 62 -3.41 -5.52 -20.58
#